data_AF-A0A3S2BRV5-F1
#
_entry.id   AF-A0A3S2BRV5-F1
#
_cell.length_a   1.000
_cell.length_b   1.000
_cell.length_c   1.000
_cell.angle_alpha   90.00
_cell.angle_beta   90.00
_cell.angle_gamma   90.00
#
_symmetry.space_group_name_H-M   'P 1'
#
loop_
_entity.id
_entity.type
_entity.pdbx_description
1 polymer ?
#
loop_
_entity_poly.entity_id
_entity_poly.type
_entity_poly.pdbx_seq_one_letter_code
_entity_poly.pdbx_strand_id
1 'polypeptide(L)'
;MADHQMALLIKNVEVERLARELAMSRGVSVTEAIRQSLENEIARENLTSQQNESDLIVRLMEISEQAGQIPMRDHPMTEDEILGYDELGIPTR
;
A
#
# COMPACT_ATOMS: atom_id res chain seq x y z
N MET A 1 -28.89 -11.64 4.79
CA MET A 1 -28.05 -12.29 5.81
C MET A 1 -27.69 -13.65 5.26
N ALA A 2 -26.50 -13.76 4.71
CA ALA A 2 -26.06 -14.98 4.06
C ALA A 2 -25.16 -15.73 5.04
N ASP A 3 -25.77 -16.39 6.03
CA ASP A 3 -25.12 -17.48 6.76
C ASP A 3 -24.90 -18.61 5.76
N HIS A 4 -23.83 -18.52 4.98
CA HIS A 4 -23.31 -19.68 4.28
C HIS A 4 -22.50 -20.44 5.31
N GLN A 5 -22.99 -21.62 5.67
CA GLN A 5 -22.32 -22.61 6.48
C GLN A 5 -21.05 -23.10 5.75
N MET A 6 -20.03 -22.24 5.73
CA MET A 6 -18.76 -22.48 5.05
C MET A 6 -17.78 -23.02 6.08
N ALA A 7 -17.37 -24.26 5.87
CA ALA A 7 -16.32 -24.87 6.67
C ALA A 7 -14.96 -24.65 5.98
N LEU A 8 -13.98 -24.17 6.74
CA LEU A 8 -12.59 -24.16 6.33
C LEU A 8 -11.92 -25.45 6.82
N LEU A 9 -11.53 -26.34 5.90
CA LEU A 9 -10.81 -27.57 6.24
C LEU A 9 -9.32 -27.41 5.97
N ILE A 10 -8.52 -27.48 7.04
CA ILE A 10 -7.06 -27.47 6.96
C ILE A 10 -6.55 -28.83 7.44
N LYS A 11 -5.95 -29.63 6.55
CA LYS A 11 -5.37 -30.93 6.89
C LYS A 11 -3.89 -30.78 7.24
N ASN A 12 -3.60 -30.21 8.41
CA ASN A 12 -2.25 -30.04 8.91
C ASN A 12 -2.22 -30.14 10.45
N VAL A 13 -1.42 -31.07 10.98
CA VAL A 13 -1.32 -31.34 12.42
C VAL A 13 -0.68 -30.19 13.21
N GLU A 14 0.26 -29.48 12.61
CA GLU A 14 0.92 -28.34 13.25
C GLU A 14 -0.05 -27.16 13.38
N VAL A 15 -0.85 -26.91 12.34
CA VAL A 15 -1.88 -25.87 12.37
C VAL A 15 -2.94 -26.16 13.43
N GLU A 16 -3.39 -27.42 13.54
CA GLU A 16 -4.33 -27.82 14.60
C GLU A 16 -3.74 -27.57 15.99
N ARG A 17 -2.49 -27.98 16.22
CA ARG A 17 -1.79 -27.80 17.49
C ARG A 17 -1.71 -26.32 17.87
N LEU A 18 -1.28 -25.47 16.93
CA LEU A 18 -1.19 -24.03 17.13
C LEU A 18 -2.55 -23.40 17.42
N ALA A 19 -3.59 -23.79 16.69
CA ALA A 19 -4.93 -23.27 16.90
C ALA A 19 -5.49 -23.65 18.28
N ARG A 20 -5.23 -24.88 18.75
CA ARG A 20 -5.62 -25.32 20.10
C ARG A 20 -4.84 -24.59 21.19
N GLU A 21 -3.53 -24.43 21.03
CA GLU A 21 -2.68 -23.69 21.98
C GLU A 21 -3.14 -22.22 22.10
N LEU A 22 -3.45 -21.58 20.96
CA LEU A 22 -3.95 -20.22 20.93
C LEU A 22 -5.33 -20.09 21.59
N ALA A 23 -6.21 -21.06 21.35
CA ALA A 23 -7.54 -21.10 21.96
C ALA A 23 -7.46 -21.27 23.49
N MET A 24 -6.59 -22.17 23.96
CA MET A 24 -6.36 -22.40 25.39
C MET A 24 -5.80 -21.16 26.08
N SER A 25 -4.79 -20.51 25.50
CA SER A 25 -4.18 -19.31 26.09
C SER A 25 -5.14 -18.12 26.16
N ARG A 26 -6.08 -18.02 25.22
CA ARG A 26 -7.11 -16.95 25.17
C ARG A 26 -8.41 -17.30 25.90
N GLY A 27 -8.64 -18.56 26.26
CA GLY A 27 -9.89 -19.01 26.88
C GLY A 27 -11.10 -18.96 25.94
N VAL A 28 -10.89 -19.13 24.63
CA VAL A 28 -11.95 -19.08 23.59
C VAL A 28 -12.01 -20.38 22.80
N SER A 29 -13.00 -20.54 21.91
CA SER A 29 -13.06 -21.70 21.02
C SER A 29 -11.94 -21.67 19.98
N VAL A 30 -11.59 -22.83 19.41
CA VAL A 30 -10.57 -22.93 18.33
C VAL A 30 -10.93 -22.04 17.14
N THR A 31 -12.20 -22.06 16.74
CA THR A 31 -12.70 -21.21 15.65
C THR A 31 -12.54 -19.73 15.97
N GLU A 32 -12.89 -19.31 17.19
CA GLU A 32 -12.75 -17.91 17.61
C GLU A 32 -11.29 -17.47 17.70
N ALA A 33 -10.40 -18.34 18.17
CA ALA A 33 -8.97 -18.05 18.19
C ALA A 33 -8.41 -17.83 16.77
N ILE A 34 -8.81 -18.66 15.81
CA ILE A 34 -8.42 -18.53 14.40
C ILE A 34 -9.01 -17.24 13.82
N ARG A 35 -10.30 -16.98 13.99
CA ARG A 35 -10.98 -15.76 13.51
C ARG A 35 -10.27 -14.50 13.99
N GLN A 36 -10.04 -14.38 15.30
CA GLN A 36 -9.32 -13.25 15.89
C GLN A 36 -7.87 -13.14 15.40
N SER A 37 -7.18 -14.26 15.19
CA SER A 37 -5.81 -14.24 14.67
C SER A 37 -5.76 -13.68 13.26
N LEU A 38 -6.70 -14.08 12.40
CA LEU A 38 -6.82 -13.59 11.02
C LEU A 38 -7.22 -12.11 10.99
N GLU A 39 -8.20 -11.70 11.80
CA GLU A 39 -8.59 -10.29 11.93
C GLU A 39 -7.43 -9.41 12.37
N ASN A 40 -6.65 -9.86 13.34
CA ASN A 40 -5.48 -9.12 13.82
C ASN A 40 -4.38 -9.02 12.75
N GLU A 41 -4.19 -10.05 11.92
CA GLU A 41 -3.20 -10.01 10.84
C GLU A 41 -3.65 -9.06 9.72
N ILE A 42 -4.90 -9.17 9.28
CA ILE A 42 -5.48 -8.26 8.29
C ILE A 42 -5.40 -6.80 8.77
N ALA A 43 -5.67 -6.55 10.05
CA ALA A 43 -5.54 -5.22 10.62
C ALA A 43 -4.08 -4.70 10.56
N ARG A 44 -3.09 -5.54 10.87
CA ARG A 44 -1.67 -5.17 10.75
C ARG A 44 -1.25 -4.88 9.31
N GLU A 45 -1.66 -5.72 8.36
CA GLU A 45 -1.35 -5.55 6.94
C GLU A 45 -1.99 -4.28 6.37
N ASN A 46 -3.23 -3.99 6.75
CA ASN A 46 -3.94 -2.78 6.33
C ASN A 46 -3.26 -1.52 6.88
N LEU A 47 -2.83 -1.51 8.14
CA LEU A 47 -2.09 -0.37 8.71
C LEU A 47 -0.77 -0.13 7.99
N THR A 48 -0.02 -1.21 7.71
CA THR A 48 1.25 -1.13 6.98
C THR A 48 1.05 -0.59 5.56
N SER A 49 0.01 -1.07 4.86
CA SER A 49 -0.31 -0.62 3.50
C SER A 49 -0.71 0.85 3.46
N GLN A 50 -1.56 1.29 4.40
CA GLN A 50 -1.97 2.69 4.53
C GLN A 50 -0.81 3.61 4.90
N GLN A 51 0.09 3.16 5.77
CA GLN A 51 1.30 3.92 6.11
C GLN A 51 2.21 4.12 4.89
N ASN A 52 2.46 3.06 4.11
CA ASN A 52 3.28 3.16 2.90
C ASN A 52 2.66 4.07 1.83
N GLU A 53 1.34 4.01 1.64
CA GLU A 53 0.63 4.89 0.71
C GLU A 53 0.67 6.35 1.17
N SER A 54 0.47 6.58 2.48
CA SER A 54 0.60 7.90 3.10
C SER A 54 2.01 8.47 2.94
N ASP A 55 3.05 7.68 3.20
CA ASP A 55 4.45 8.11 3.09
C ASP A 55 4.82 8.48 1.64
N LEU A 56 4.30 7.73 0.66
CA LEU A 56 4.50 8.06 -0.76
C LEU A 56 3.85 9.40 -1.12
N ILE A 57 2.59 9.62 -0.69
CA ILE A 57 1.89 10.89 -0.94
C ILE A 57 2.63 12.05 -0.29
N VAL A 58 3.03 11.92 0.97
CA VAL A 58 3.80 12.94 1.69
C VAL A 58 5.07 13.29 0.91
N ARG A 59 5.83 12.28 0.49
CA ARG A 59 7.06 12.49 -0.28
C ARG A 59 6.83 13.13 -1.64
N LEU A 60 5.74 12.81 -2.34
CA LEU A 60 5.37 13.47 -3.58
C LEU A 60 5.00 14.94 -3.37
N MET A 61 4.29 15.27 -2.28
CA MET A 61 3.98 16.65 -1.92
C MET A 61 5.24 17.45 -1.59
N GLU A 62 6.17 16.88 -0.82
CA GLU A 62 7.47 17.51 -0.51
C GLU A 62 8.26 17.85 -1.79
N ILE A 63 8.33 16.91 -2.74
CA ILE A 63 9.00 17.14 -4.03
C ILE A 63 8.30 18.25 -4.82
N SER A 64 6.96 18.23 -4.87
CA SER A 64 6.16 19.24 -5.57
C SER A 64 6.37 20.63 -4.98
N GLU A 65 6.37 20.76 -3.65
CA GLU A 65 6.62 22.01 -2.95
C GLU A 65 8.04 22.54 -3.24
N GLN A 66 9.05 21.68 -3.16
CA GLN A 66 10.43 22.03 -3.51
C GLN A 66 10.56 22.50 -4.96
N ALA A 67 9.92 21.80 -5.90
CA ALA A 67 9.92 22.18 -7.31
C ALA A 67 9.23 23.54 -7.55
N GLY A 68 8.15 23.83 -6.82
CA GLY A 68 7.43 25.10 -6.89
C GLY A 68 8.21 26.29 -6.32
N GLN A 69 9.22 26.06 -5.48
CA GLN A 69 10.09 27.11 -4.95
C GLN A 69 11.20 27.52 -5.93
N ILE A 70 11.41 26.79 -7.03
CA ILE A 70 12.42 27.12 -8.04
C ILE A 70 11.99 28.42 -8.75
N PRO A 71 12.79 29.49 -8.71
CA PRO A 71 12.46 30.74 -9.39
C PRO A 71 12.27 30.53 -10.90
N MET A 72 11.30 31.23 -11.48
CA MET A 72 11.15 31.29 -12.94
C MET A 72 12.43 31.83 -13.58
N ARG A 73 12.78 31.29 -14.76
CA ARG A 73 13.93 31.76 -15.54
C ARG A 73 13.70 33.21 -15.97
N ASP A 74 14.74 34.02 -15.91
CA ASP A 74 14.71 35.43 -16.36
C ASP A 74 14.28 35.56 -17.83
N HIS A 75 14.61 34.56 -18.64
CA HIS A 75 14.23 34.44 -20.05
C HIS A 75 13.44 33.13 -20.22
N PRO A 76 12.10 33.16 -20.12
CA PRO A 76 11.28 31.99 -20.33
C PRO A 76 11.38 31.55 -21.79
N MET A 77 11.60 30.26 -21.98
CA MET A 77 11.68 29.63 -23.30
C MET A 77 10.31 29.04 -23.65
N THR A 78 9.96 29.03 -24.93
CA THR A 78 8.78 28.29 -25.41
C THR A 78 9.02 26.78 -25.33
N GLU A 79 7.95 25.99 -25.39
CA GLU A 79 8.05 24.52 -25.39
C GLU A 79 8.99 24.03 -26.50
N ASP A 80 8.88 24.60 -27.70
CA ASP A 80 9.72 24.26 -28.85
C ASP A 80 11.20 24.64 -28.62
N GLU A 81 11.47 25.78 -28.00
CA GLU A 81 12.83 26.21 -27.66
C GLU A 81 13.47 25.34 -26.56
N ILE A 82 12.65 24.80 -25.65
CA ILE A 82 13.06 23.86 -24.60
C ILE A 82 13.36 22.50 -25.21
N LEU A 83 12.50 22.00 -26.10
CA LEU A 83 12.67 20.73 -26.79
C LEU A 83 13.85 20.76 -27.77
N GLY A 84 14.10 21.91 -28.41
CA GLY A 84 15.20 22.09 -29.36
C GLY A 84 14.96 21.42 -30.71
N TYR A 85 13.69 21.15 -31.05
CA TYR A 85 13.27 20.62 -32.34
C TYR A 85 12.25 21.58 -32.97
N ASP A 86 12.31 21.75 -34.29
CA ASP A 86 11.24 22.41 -35.02
C ASP A 86 10.02 21.48 -35.22
N GLU A 87 8.96 22.01 -35.85
CA GLU A 87 7.72 21.27 -36.14
C GLU A 87 7.94 20.01 -37.01
N LEU A 88 9.09 19.91 -37.69
CA LEU A 88 9.47 18.76 -38.52
C LEU A 88 10.38 17.77 -37.78
N GLY A 89 10.66 18.03 -36.49
CA GLY A 89 11.54 17.20 -35.68
C GLY A 89 13.03 17.39 -36.00
N ILE A 90 13.41 18.48 -36.65
CA ILE A 90 14.81 18.78 -36.97
C ILE A 90 15.44 19.51 -35.77
N PRO A 91 16.61 19.08 -35.29
CA PRO A 91 17.32 19.78 -34.23
C PRO A 91 17.62 21.23 -34.63
N THR A 92 17.22 22.17 -33.79
CA THR A 92 17.46 23.61 -33.98
C THR A 92 18.65 24.13 -33.18
N ARG A 93 19.39 23.23 -32.50
CA ARG A 93 20.61 23.50 -31.72
C ARG A 93 21.66 22.41 -31.89
#